data_AF-A0A165PQL1-F1
#
_entry.id   AF-A0A165PQL1-F1
#
_cell.length_a   1.000
_cell.length_b   1.000
_cell.length_c   1.000
_cell.angle_alpha   90.00
_cell.angle_beta   90.00
_cell.angle_gamma   90.00
#
_symmetry.space_group_name_H-M   'P 1'
#
loop_
_entity.id
_entity.type
_entity.pdbx_description
1 polymer ?
#
loop_
_entity_poly.entity_id
_entity_poly.type
_entity_poly.pdbx_seq_one_letter_code
_entity_poly.pdbx_strand_id
1 'polypeptide(L)'
;MQVILPNTSCRYSDAASPALRHCGLRRSRCSGQILVPHAILVPGHPQDCKAYKEVLFNTTGHALVFERPHAAMTTLKRLSFLSLLQLCALATQDVQLAQRAATPDDCAGYNARNMHQTAHSLSADLVRILAGACALYGEDIPNLKLTVSYEDSSRLHVKIADAAGKRYQVPQSVFPRPESANLLAVQSELEFKYKTAPFSFQVIRRADKEVLFDTTGHALVFEQQYIRLQTSLPPSANIYGLGEHSNTFRLPNNNLTRTFWNRDAYGVAEGSNLYSTHPIYFEHRTTGTHGVFLLNSNGIDVKIKQVNGKTALEYNAIGGIFDFYFLSGSKKDPSEVSRQYAKVAGLPAEVPYWSFGFHQCRYGYQNFVEVADVVANYSKAGIPLETMWTDIDYMKDRWVFTNDPQYFPTNRVQEIIHYLHAHDQHYIRRPRQCVQYHTTFYYKMQDE
;
A
#
# COMPACT_ATOMS: atom_id res chain seq x y z
N MET A 1 -14.39 -47.98 -25.76
CA MET A 1 -13.02 -47.99 -26.32
C MET A 1 -12.23 -46.93 -25.58
N GLN A 2 -11.46 -47.37 -24.58
CA GLN A 2 -10.49 -46.58 -23.83
C GLN A 2 -9.31 -46.27 -24.75
N VAL A 3 -8.81 -45.03 -24.74
CA VAL A 3 -7.44 -44.72 -25.18
C VAL A 3 -6.79 -43.84 -24.11
N ILE A 4 -5.52 -44.15 -23.85
CA ILE A 4 -4.67 -43.85 -22.70
C ILE A 4 -3.74 -42.66 -23.03
N LEU A 5 -3.61 -41.74 -22.05
CA LEU A 5 -2.53 -40.80 -21.58
C LEU A 5 -1.37 -40.32 -22.51
N PRO A 6 -0.72 -39.18 -22.15
CA PRO A 6 0.49 -39.28 -21.31
C PRO A 6 0.69 -38.23 -20.19
N ASN A 7 1.08 -38.73 -19.01
CA ASN A 7 2.08 -38.28 -18.03
C ASN A 7 2.31 -36.77 -17.72
N THR A 8 1.92 -36.33 -16.52
CA THR A 8 2.57 -35.25 -15.77
C THR A 8 3.78 -35.79 -14.99
N SER A 9 4.96 -35.19 -15.20
CA SER A 9 6.21 -35.52 -14.50
C SER A 9 6.45 -34.60 -13.31
N CYS A 10 6.78 -35.16 -12.14
CA CYS A 10 7.35 -34.43 -11.00
C CYS A 10 8.86 -34.27 -11.22
N ARG A 11 9.40 -33.05 -11.16
CA ARG A 11 10.86 -32.84 -11.03
C ARG A 11 11.23 -32.60 -9.57
N TYR A 12 12.23 -33.33 -9.08
CA TYR A 12 12.88 -33.11 -7.79
C TYR A 12 14.02 -32.07 -7.95
N SER A 13 14.20 -31.17 -6.99
CA SER A 13 15.39 -30.29 -6.93
C SER A 13 16.07 -30.36 -5.56
N ASP A 14 17.37 -30.62 -5.53
CA ASP A 14 18.20 -30.82 -4.33
C ASP A 14 18.75 -29.52 -3.69
N ALA A 15 17.98 -28.42 -3.75
CA ALA A 15 18.39 -27.14 -3.16
C ALA A 15 17.80 -26.95 -1.75
N ALA A 16 18.34 -27.65 -0.76
CA ALA A 16 18.11 -27.38 0.66
C ALA A 16 19.44 -27.24 1.43
N SER A 17 19.47 -26.25 2.34
CA SER A 17 20.59 -25.92 3.25
C SER A 17 21.05 -27.14 4.07
N PRO A 18 22.35 -27.27 4.43
CA PRO A 18 22.91 -28.45 5.11
C PRO A 18 22.18 -28.84 6.41
N ALA A 19 21.63 -27.89 7.15
CA ALA A 19 20.93 -28.13 8.42
C ALA A 19 19.62 -28.93 8.27
N LEU A 20 18.98 -28.91 7.09
CA LEU A 20 17.69 -29.57 6.86
C LEU A 20 17.82 -31.04 6.40
N ARG A 21 19.02 -31.48 6.01
CA ARG A 21 19.25 -32.87 5.55
C ARG A 21 19.29 -33.88 6.69
N HIS A 22 19.63 -33.44 7.90
CA HIS A 22 19.75 -34.33 9.06
C HIS A 22 18.39 -34.78 9.64
N CYS A 23 17.28 -34.14 9.25
CA CYS A 23 15.92 -34.46 9.72
C CYS A 23 15.02 -35.11 8.65
N GLY A 24 15.55 -35.48 7.47
CA GLY A 24 14.83 -36.28 6.47
C GLY A 24 13.67 -35.60 5.72
N LEU A 25 13.50 -34.28 5.80
CA LEU A 25 12.39 -33.57 5.16
C LEU A 25 12.71 -33.19 3.70
N ARG A 26 11.83 -33.56 2.75
CA ARG A 26 11.87 -33.15 1.33
C ARG A 26 10.64 -32.32 0.97
N ARG A 27 10.81 -31.24 0.19
CA ARG A 27 9.69 -30.43 -0.34
C ARG A 27 9.15 -31.03 -1.65
N SER A 28 7.83 -31.06 -1.80
CA SER A 28 7.14 -31.26 -3.07
C SER A 28 6.35 -30.00 -3.45
N ARG A 29 6.23 -29.72 -4.76
CA ARG A 29 5.35 -28.68 -5.31
C ARG A 29 4.40 -29.34 -6.31
N CYS A 30 3.09 -29.20 -6.09
CA CYS A 30 2.06 -29.51 -7.07
C CYS A 30 1.27 -28.23 -7.36
N SER A 31 0.91 -27.97 -8.62
CA SER A 31 0.05 -26.83 -8.98
C SER A 31 -1.42 -27.19 -8.78
N GLY A 32 -2.12 -26.44 -7.93
CA GLY A 32 -3.57 -26.51 -7.74
C GLY A 32 -3.98 -25.76 -6.47
N GLN A 33 -4.94 -24.84 -6.59
CA GLN A 33 -5.40 -23.96 -5.52
C GLN A 33 -5.97 -24.74 -4.31
N ILE A 34 -5.23 -24.81 -3.20
CA ILE A 34 -5.74 -24.97 -1.83
C ILE A 34 -4.79 -24.21 -0.89
N LEU A 35 -5.34 -23.37 0.00
CA LEU A 35 -4.65 -22.66 1.07
C LEU A 35 -3.91 -23.64 1.99
N VAL A 36 -2.58 -23.51 2.10
CA VAL A 36 -1.78 -24.25 3.09
C VAL A 36 -1.54 -23.32 4.30
N PRO A 37 -1.79 -23.74 5.55
CA PRO A 37 -1.52 -22.92 6.72
C PRO A 37 -0.01 -22.78 6.97
N HIS A 38 0.43 -21.59 7.40
CA HIS A 38 1.79 -21.34 7.86
C HIS A 38 2.05 -22.04 9.20
N ALA A 39 3.05 -22.94 9.24
CA ALA A 39 3.62 -23.44 10.49
C ALA A 39 4.60 -22.41 11.06
N ILE A 40 4.44 -22.05 12.34
CA ILE A 40 5.37 -21.20 13.10
C ILE A 40 6.41 -22.12 13.76
N LEU A 41 7.69 -21.92 13.46
CA LEU A 41 8.81 -22.58 14.12
C LEU A 41 9.38 -21.66 15.20
N VAL A 42 9.40 -22.11 16.46
CA VAL A 42 10.11 -21.46 17.57
C VAL A 42 11.47 -22.15 17.74
N PRO A 43 12.60 -21.43 17.91
CA PRO A 43 13.91 -22.08 17.99
C PRO A 43 14.11 -22.74 19.36
N GLY A 44 14.35 -24.06 19.36
CA GLY A 44 14.88 -24.82 20.50
C GLY A 44 16.23 -25.44 20.13
N HIS A 45 17.10 -25.63 21.13
CA HIS A 45 18.49 -26.10 21.01
C HIS A 45 18.67 -27.35 20.10
N PRO A 46 19.81 -27.46 19.38
CA PRO A 46 20.02 -28.51 18.40
C PRO A 46 20.55 -29.78 19.06
N GLN A 47 19.67 -30.70 19.49
CA GLN A 47 20.01 -32.14 19.54
C GLN A 47 18.86 -33.15 19.77
N ASP A 48 17.59 -32.76 19.90
CA ASP A 48 16.50 -33.73 20.10
C ASP A 48 15.40 -33.65 19.04
N CYS A 49 15.35 -34.61 18.12
CA CYS A 49 14.20 -34.85 17.25
C CYS A 49 13.19 -35.78 17.94
N LYS A 50 12.43 -35.28 18.92
CA LYS A 50 11.25 -35.97 19.45
C LYS A 50 10.07 -35.00 19.65
N ALA A 51 8.97 -35.33 18.97
CA ALA A 51 7.63 -34.73 18.99
C ALA A 51 7.43 -33.38 18.24
N TYR A 52 6.46 -33.36 17.32
CA TYR A 52 5.85 -32.17 16.75
C TYR A 52 4.38 -32.13 17.15
N LYS A 53 3.86 -30.95 17.54
CA LYS A 53 2.43 -30.72 17.80
C LYS A 53 1.81 -30.01 16.61
N GLU A 54 0.72 -30.57 16.09
CA GLU A 54 -0.10 -29.95 15.04
C GLU A 54 -1.25 -29.19 15.72
N VAL A 55 -1.38 -27.90 15.43
CA VAL A 55 -2.48 -27.06 15.95
C VAL A 55 -3.33 -26.64 14.77
N LEU A 56 -4.59 -27.09 14.75
CA LEU A 56 -5.57 -26.68 13.75
C LEU A 56 -6.52 -25.68 14.38
N PHE A 57 -6.73 -24.56 13.68
CA PHE A 57 -7.72 -23.54 14.04
C PHE A 57 -8.98 -23.77 13.21
N ASN A 58 -10.14 -23.76 13.86
CA ASN A 58 -11.43 -23.65 13.18
C ASN A 58 -11.69 -22.19 12.76
N THR A 59 -12.56 -21.98 11.77
CA THR A 59 -13.13 -20.71 11.29
C THR A 59 -13.70 -19.75 12.35
N THR A 60 -13.78 -20.15 13.62
CA THR A 60 -14.16 -19.30 14.76
C THR A 60 -13.05 -19.10 15.81
N GLY A 61 -11.81 -19.52 15.53
CA GLY A 61 -10.62 -19.17 16.33
C GLY A 61 -10.32 -20.04 17.56
N HIS A 62 -11.07 -21.12 17.83
CA HIS A 62 -10.74 -22.07 18.90
C HIS A 62 -9.69 -23.10 18.44
N ALA A 63 -8.68 -23.33 19.28
CA ALA A 63 -7.61 -24.32 19.03
C ALA A 63 -8.00 -25.71 19.56
N LEU A 64 -7.88 -26.73 18.72
CA LEU A 64 -7.97 -28.14 19.12
C LEU A 64 -6.59 -28.79 19.01
N VAL A 65 -6.11 -29.37 20.11
CA VAL A 65 -4.81 -30.05 20.19
C VAL A 65 -5.04 -31.55 20.15
N PHE A 66 -4.43 -32.24 19.19
CA PHE A 66 -4.46 -33.71 19.10
C PHE A 66 -3.04 -34.28 19.28
N GLU A 67 -2.90 -35.30 20.12
CA GLU A 67 -1.72 -36.17 20.18
C GLU A 67 -2.04 -37.49 19.46
N ARG A 68 -1.21 -37.92 18.49
CA ARG A 68 -1.36 -39.23 17.83
C ARG A 68 -0.07 -40.05 17.92
N PRO A 69 -0.11 -41.29 18.43
CA PRO A 69 0.93 -42.28 18.22
C PRO A 69 0.75 -43.05 16.89
N HIS A 70 1.87 -43.48 16.31
CA HIS A 70 1.99 -44.29 15.09
C HIS A 70 1.55 -45.74 15.31
N ALA A 71 0.56 -46.25 14.56
CA ALA A 71 0.55 -47.61 13.97
C ALA A 71 -0.79 -47.97 13.28
N ALA A 72 -0.67 -48.84 12.27
CA ALA A 72 -1.67 -49.75 11.70
C ALA A 72 -2.74 -49.18 10.73
N MET A 73 -2.42 -49.30 9.44
CA MET A 73 -3.33 -49.24 8.31
C MET A 73 -3.60 -50.67 7.84
N THR A 74 -4.79 -51.22 8.12
CA THR A 74 -5.28 -52.46 7.47
C THR A 74 -6.81 -52.51 7.43
N THR A 75 -7.34 -52.58 6.21
CA THR A 75 -8.60 -53.24 5.79
C THR A 75 -9.89 -52.97 6.55
N LEU A 76 -10.88 -52.37 5.89
CA LEU A 76 -12.25 -52.91 5.92
C LEU A 76 -13.04 -52.48 4.66
N LYS A 77 -13.43 -53.47 3.85
CA LYS A 77 -14.40 -53.36 2.75
C LYS A 77 -15.81 -53.47 3.34
N ARG A 78 -16.72 -52.62 2.84
CA ARG A 78 -18.18 -52.80 2.70
C ARG A 78 -18.96 -53.32 3.92
N LEU A 79 -19.80 -52.47 4.52
CA LEU A 79 -21.14 -52.86 4.97
C LEU A 79 -22.12 -51.67 5.02
N SER A 80 -23.16 -51.80 4.20
CA SER A 80 -24.56 -51.35 4.36
C SER A 80 -24.88 -49.88 4.71
N PHE A 81 -25.17 -49.11 3.66
CA PHE A 81 -26.14 -48.01 3.63
C PHE A 81 -27.53 -48.53 4.03
N LEU A 82 -27.91 -48.51 5.32
CA LEU A 82 -29.34 -48.58 5.74
C LEU A 82 -29.59 -48.31 7.23
N SER A 83 -28.57 -48.00 8.03
CA SER A 83 -28.72 -47.70 9.47
C SER A 83 -28.45 -46.24 9.86
N LEU A 84 -28.19 -45.34 8.90
CA LEU A 84 -28.02 -43.88 9.17
C LEU A 84 -29.32 -43.07 9.08
N LEU A 85 -30.45 -43.67 8.67
CA LEU A 85 -31.72 -42.95 8.49
C LEU A 85 -32.60 -42.84 9.75
N GLN A 86 -32.18 -43.39 10.89
CA GLN A 86 -32.92 -43.31 12.16
C GLN A 86 -32.26 -42.45 13.25
N LEU A 87 -31.13 -41.79 12.97
CA LEU A 87 -30.59 -40.72 13.81
C LEU A 87 -30.86 -39.30 13.27
N CYS A 88 -31.60 -39.16 12.17
CA CYS A 88 -31.98 -37.87 11.57
C CYS A 88 -33.34 -37.32 12.07
N ALA A 89 -33.97 -37.92 13.08
CA ALA A 89 -35.31 -37.53 13.54
C ALA A 89 -35.34 -36.83 14.92
N LEU A 90 -34.18 -36.45 15.48
CA LEU A 90 -34.07 -35.67 16.73
C LEU A 90 -32.92 -34.66 16.62
N ALA A 91 -32.91 -33.85 15.57
CA ALA A 91 -32.24 -32.56 15.58
C ALA A 91 -33.35 -31.52 15.63
N THR A 92 -33.63 -31.06 16.84
CA THR A 92 -34.49 -29.93 17.16
C THR A 92 -34.18 -28.75 16.25
N GLN A 93 -35.23 -28.05 15.84
CA GLN A 93 -35.17 -26.77 15.15
C GLN A 93 -34.51 -25.73 16.06
N ASP A 94 -33.19 -25.70 16.11
CA ASP A 94 -32.44 -24.52 16.51
C ASP A 94 -32.39 -23.59 15.30
N VAL A 95 -33.42 -22.74 15.17
CA VAL A 95 -33.29 -21.50 14.40
C VAL A 95 -32.34 -20.61 15.19
N GLN A 96 -31.03 -20.84 15.04
CA GLN A 96 -30.04 -19.83 15.35
C GLN A 96 -30.30 -18.66 14.39
N LEU A 97 -30.97 -17.61 14.89
CA LEU A 97 -30.79 -16.27 14.35
C LEU A 97 -29.29 -15.97 14.46
N ALA A 98 -28.52 -16.31 13.43
CA ALA A 98 -27.15 -15.85 13.30
C ALA A 98 -27.21 -14.33 13.28
N GLN A 99 -26.95 -13.68 14.42
CA GLN A 99 -26.75 -12.25 14.47
C GLN A 99 -25.61 -11.94 13.50
N ARG A 100 -25.95 -11.21 12.43
CA ARG A 100 -24.96 -10.71 11.49
C ARG A 100 -23.91 -9.95 12.29
N ALA A 101 -22.63 -10.31 12.12
CA ALA A 101 -21.53 -9.58 12.76
C ALA A 101 -21.63 -8.10 12.41
N ALA A 102 -21.50 -7.23 13.41
CA ALA A 102 -21.52 -5.79 13.21
C ALA A 102 -20.42 -5.38 12.23
N THR A 103 -20.76 -4.48 11.33
CA THR A 103 -19.87 -3.97 10.30
C THR A 103 -19.66 -2.47 10.49
N PRO A 104 -18.58 -1.87 9.95
CA PRO A 104 -18.38 -0.42 10.03
C PRO A 104 -19.53 0.41 9.43
N ASP A 105 -20.38 -0.19 8.59
CA ASP A 105 -21.59 0.45 8.03
C ASP A 105 -22.72 0.62 9.06
N ASP A 106 -22.68 -0.14 10.17
CA ASP A 106 -23.68 -0.10 11.23
C ASP A 106 -23.40 1.00 12.28
N CYS A 107 -22.24 1.68 12.17
CA CYS A 107 -21.79 2.67 13.13
C CYS A 107 -22.57 3.99 13.01
N ALA A 108 -22.90 4.63 14.13
CA ALA A 108 -23.73 5.84 14.13
C ALA A 108 -22.98 7.11 13.69
N GLY A 109 -21.65 7.16 13.90
CA GLY A 109 -20.80 8.28 13.56
C GLY A 109 -20.77 9.39 14.61
N TYR A 110 -20.72 10.64 14.14
CA TYR A 110 -20.50 11.84 14.96
C TYR A 110 -21.58 12.89 14.70
N ASN A 111 -21.81 13.79 15.66
CA ASN A 111 -22.58 15.02 15.48
C ASN A 111 -21.65 16.23 15.53
N ALA A 112 -21.84 17.22 14.67
CA ALA A 112 -21.13 18.49 14.74
C ALA A 112 -21.82 19.46 15.72
N ARG A 113 -21.01 20.10 16.57
CA ARG A 113 -21.40 21.12 17.55
C ARG A 113 -20.42 22.29 17.47
N ASN A 114 -20.78 23.40 18.12
CA ASN A 114 -19.93 24.58 18.24
C ASN A 114 -19.35 25.04 16.89
N MET A 115 -20.23 25.12 15.88
CA MET A 115 -19.85 25.58 14.55
C MET A 115 -19.35 27.02 14.63
N HIS A 116 -18.13 27.25 14.16
CA HIS A 116 -17.54 28.56 14.06
C HIS A 116 -17.11 28.80 12.62
N GLN A 117 -17.81 29.71 11.95
CA GLN A 117 -17.56 30.07 10.55
C GLN A 117 -16.99 31.47 10.49
N THR A 118 -15.86 31.62 9.80
CA THR A 118 -15.29 32.91 9.42
C THR A 118 -15.44 33.11 7.92
N ALA A 119 -14.97 34.26 7.42
CA ALA A 119 -14.94 34.50 5.99
C ALA A 119 -13.97 33.57 5.23
N HIS A 120 -13.00 32.94 5.92
CA HIS A 120 -11.90 32.16 5.32
C HIS A 120 -11.85 30.69 5.75
N SER A 121 -12.61 30.34 6.79
CA SER A 121 -12.51 29.02 7.42
C SER A 121 -13.81 28.62 8.12
N LEU A 122 -13.91 27.32 8.41
CA LEU A 122 -14.95 26.74 9.24
C LEU A 122 -14.28 25.78 10.24
N SER A 123 -14.69 25.81 11.49
CA SER A 123 -14.31 24.81 12.49
C SER A 123 -15.53 24.30 13.26
N ALA A 124 -15.46 23.07 13.74
CA ALA A 124 -16.51 22.48 14.55
C ALA A 124 -15.94 21.38 15.47
N ASP A 125 -16.64 21.14 16.57
CA ASP A 125 -16.39 19.98 17.42
C ASP A 125 -17.26 18.83 16.92
N LEU A 126 -16.65 17.69 16.60
CA LEU A 126 -17.41 16.48 16.26
C LEU A 126 -17.45 15.58 17.49
N VAL A 127 -18.65 15.34 18.01
CA VAL A 127 -18.89 14.54 19.22
C VAL A 127 -19.52 13.21 18.82
N ARG A 128 -18.92 12.11 19.27
CA ARG A 128 -19.39 10.75 18.97
C ARG A 128 -20.84 10.56 19.39
N ILE A 129 -21.63 9.89 18.55
CA ILE A 129 -22.98 9.46 18.91
C ILE A 129 -22.89 8.22 19.80
N LEU A 130 -23.40 8.33 21.04
CA LEU A 130 -23.30 7.24 22.03
C LEU A 130 -24.18 6.03 21.69
N ALA A 131 -25.39 6.27 21.20
CA ALA A 131 -26.27 5.22 20.71
C ALA A 131 -25.75 4.73 19.35
N GLY A 132 -25.29 3.48 19.28
CA GLY A 132 -24.63 2.94 18.08
C GLY A 132 -23.15 3.31 17.96
N ALA A 133 -22.45 3.40 19.08
CA ALA A 133 -20.98 3.48 19.11
C ALA A 133 -20.38 2.31 18.29
N CYS A 134 -19.30 2.58 17.56
CA CYS A 134 -18.71 1.63 16.61
C CYS A 134 -17.89 0.60 17.39
N ALA A 135 -16.81 1.09 18.02
CA ALA A 135 -15.88 0.32 18.84
C ALA A 135 -15.53 -1.08 18.28
N LEU A 136 -15.38 -1.20 16.95
CA LEU A 136 -15.23 -2.49 16.27
C LEU A 136 -13.78 -2.98 16.30
N TYR A 137 -12.83 -2.06 16.15
CA TYR A 137 -11.39 -2.36 16.06
C TYR A 137 -10.56 -1.56 17.08
N GLY A 138 -11.20 -0.92 18.04
CA GLY A 138 -10.59 -0.17 19.13
C GLY A 138 -11.60 0.76 19.80
N GLU A 139 -11.18 1.49 20.81
CA GLU A 139 -12.06 2.50 21.42
C GLU A 139 -12.28 3.67 20.46
N ASP A 140 -13.53 4.11 20.31
CA ASP A 140 -13.81 5.34 19.56
C ASP A 140 -13.20 6.56 20.25
N ILE A 141 -12.75 7.52 19.47
CA ILE A 141 -12.28 8.81 19.97
C ILE A 141 -13.50 9.72 20.19
N PRO A 142 -13.88 10.07 21.43
CA PRO A 142 -15.17 10.70 21.69
C PRO A 142 -15.32 12.11 21.11
N ASN A 143 -14.21 12.85 21.01
CA ASN A 143 -14.20 14.25 20.59
C ASN A 143 -13.14 14.46 19.50
N LEU A 144 -13.60 14.91 18.34
CA LEU A 144 -12.76 15.30 17.21
C LEU A 144 -12.92 16.79 16.93
N LYS A 145 -11.96 17.34 16.20
CA LYS A 145 -11.99 18.71 15.70
C LYS A 145 -12.01 18.69 14.17
N LEU A 146 -13.03 19.30 13.58
CA LEU A 146 -13.09 19.63 12.16
C LEU A 146 -12.46 21.01 11.95
N THR A 147 -11.61 21.13 10.94
CA THR A 147 -11.08 22.41 10.45
C THR A 147 -11.14 22.41 8.93
N VAL A 148 -11.70 23.46 8.36
CA VAL A 148 -11.82 23.66 6.91
C VAL A 148 -11.22 25.02 6.59
N SER A 149 -10.24 25.06 5.71
CA SER A 149 -9.55 26.27 5.26
C SER A 149 -9.65 26.41 3.74
N TYR A 150 -10.07 27.59 3.29
CA TYR A 150 -10.05 27.99 1.89
C TYR A 150 -8.67 28.57 1.59
N GLU A 151 -7.71 27.71 1.24
CA GLU A 151 -6.30 28.09 1.18
C GLU A 151 -5.94 28.89 -0.07
N ASP A 152 -6.52 28.54 -1.22
CA ASP A 152 -6.44 29.33 -2.45
C ASP A 152 -7.73 29.18 -3.27
N SER A 153 -7.79 29.77 -4.47
CA SER A 153 -9.02 29.73 -5.29
C SER A 153 -9.40 28.31 -5.70
N SER A 154 -8.42 27.44 -5.84
CA SER A 154 -8.54 26.10 -6.39
C SER A 154 -8.40 24.98 -5.36
N ARG A 155 -7.98 25.30 -4.13
CA ARG A 155 -7.60 24.35 -3.07
C ARG A 155 -8.37 24.56 -1.78
N LEU A 156 -9.09 23.52 -1.38
CA LEU A 156 -9.80 23.45 -0.09
C LEU A 156 -9.13 22.41 0.80
N HIS A 157 -8.75 22.79 2.00
CA HIS A 157 -8.13 21.91 2.99
C HIS A 157 -9.15 21.54 4.07
N VAL A 158 -9.37 20.25 4.31
CA VAL A 158 -10.33 19.72 5.29
C VAL A 158 -9.62 18.72 6.19
N LYS A 159 -9.58 19.04 7.48
CA LYS A 159 -8.92 18.23 8.50
C LYS A 159 -9.90 17.78 9.57
N ILE A 160 -9.91 16.48 9.87
CA ILE A 160 -10.61 15.87 11.01
C ILE A 160 -9.56 15.13 11.84
N ALA A 161 -9.31 15.65 13.05
CA ALA A 161 -8.31 15.13 13.98
C ALA A 161 -8.90 14.94 15.38
N ASP A 162 -8.21 14.24 16.26
CA ASP A 162 -8.62 14.18 17.67
C ASP A 162 -8.53 15.57 18.32
N ALA A 163 -9.50 15.92 19.15
CA ALA A 163 -9.53 17.25 19.77
C ALA A 163 -8.34 17.49 20.72
N ALA A 164 -7.74 16.43 21.25
CA ALA A 164 -6.56 16.50 22.11
C ALA A 164 -5.25 16.75 21.34
N GLY A 165 -5.25 16.62 20.01
CA GLY A 165 -4.09 16.82 19.15
C GLY A 165 -2.94 15.82 19.40
N LYS A 166 -3.24 14.65 19.95
CA LYS A 166 -2.23 13.63 20.32
C LYS A 166 -1.94 12.64 19.19
N ARG A 167 -2.83 12.50 18.21
CA ARG A 167 -2.62 11.52 17.15
C ARG A 167 -1.50 11.96 16.22
N TYR A 168 -0.80 10.96 15.70
CA TYR A 168 0.22 11.15 14.69
C TYR A 168 -0.35 11.90 13.48
N GLN A 169 0.36 12.93 13.06
CA GLN A 169 0.14 13.68 11.83
C GLN A 169 1.46 13.67 11.07
N VAL A 170 1.40 13.65 9.73
CA VAL A 170 2.63 13.74 8.93
C VAL A 170 3.36 15.04 9.31
N PRO A 171 4.61 14.95 9.82
CA PRO A 171 5.32 16.12 10.31
C PRO A 171 5.60 17.14 9.21
N GLN A 172 5.53 18.44 9.55
CA GLN A 172 5.89 19.54 8.64
C GLN A 172 7.32 19.42 8.09
N SER A 173 8.26 18.84 8.86
CA SER A 173 9.64 18.61 8.42
C SER A 173 9.78 17.54 7.34
N VAL A 174 8.80 16.64 7.22
CA VAL A 174 8.78 15.57 6.21
C VAL A 174 7.92 15.99 5.01
N PHE A 175 6.79 16.65 5.28
CA PHE A 175 5.90 17.19 4.26
C PHE A 175 5.53 18.64 4.63
N PRO A 176 6.26 19.62 4.09
CA PRO A 176 5.92 21.03 4.26
C PRO A 176 4.54 21.30 3.65
N ARG A 177 3.62 21.80 4.48
CA ARG A 177 2.28 22.18 4.01
C ARG A 177 2.35 23.51 3.24
N PRO A 178 1.56 23.66 2.17
CA PRO A 178 1.55 24.90 1.42
C PRO A 178 0.98 26.04 2.28
N GLU A 179 1.42 27.27 1.99
CA GLU A 179 0.85 28.45 2.65
C GLU A 179 -0.59 28.68 2.18
N SER A 180 -1.42 29.15 3.13
CA SER A 180 -2.77 29.61 2.86
C SER A 180 -2.73 31.08 2.47
N ALA A 181 -3.29 31.42 1.30
CA ALA A 181 -3.55 32.79 0.90
C ALA A 181 -4.72 33.44 1.68
N ASN A 182 -5.34 32.70 2.62
CA ASN A 182 -6.51 33.11 3.41
C ASN A 182 -7.59 33.68 2.50
N LEU A 183 -7.99 32.89 1.50
CA LEU A 183 -8.98 33.32 0.54
C LEU A 183 -10.35 33.43 1.21
N LEU A 184 -11.18 34.40 0.78
CA LEU A 184 -12.58 34.40 1.19
C LEU A 184 -13.28 33.16 0.61
N ALA A 185 -14.11 32.49 1.41
CA ALA A 185 -14.85 31.30 1.00
C ALA A 185 -15.70 31.53 -0.27
N VAL A 186 -16.15 32.76 -0.50
CA VAL A 186 -16.92 33.17 -1.70
C VAL A 186 -16.08 33.27 -2.97
N GLN A 187 -14.76 33.41 -2.85
CA GLN A 187 -13.82 33.47 -3.98
C GLN A 187 -13.27 32.09 -4.36
N SER A 188 -13.42 31.08 -3.49
CA SER A 188 -13.02 29.71 -3.78
C SER A 188 -13.91 29.07 -4.85
N GLU A 189 -13.31 28.34 -5.78
CA GLU A 189 -13.98 27.50 -6.78
C GLU A 189 -14.68 26.29 -6.14
N LEU A 190 -14.31 25.95 -4.90
CA LEU A 190 -14.88 24.88 -4.10
C LEU A 190 -15.75 25.44 -2.98
N GLU A 191 -16.81 24.71 -2.65
CA GLU A 191 -17.74 24.99 -1.56
C GLU A 191 -17.81 23.80 -0.62
N PHE A 192 -17.65 24.04 0.67
CA PHE A 192 -17.85 23.04 1.72
C PHE A 192 -19.27 23.15 2.28
N LYS A 193 -20.06 22.09 2.12
CA LYS A 193 -21.42 21.98 2.64
C LYS A 193 -21.50 20.85 3.66
N TYR A 194 -22.25 21.00 4.74
CA TYR A 194 -22.31 19.99 5.80
C TYR A 194 -23.72 19.83 6.39
N LYS A 195 -23.95 18.69 7.02
CA LYS A 195 -25.07 18.39 7.91
C LYS A 195 -24.50 18.18 9.32
N THR A 196 -25.21 18.63 10.35
CA THR A 196 -24.71 18.57 11.73
C THR A 196 -25.05 17.26 12.46
N ALA A 197 -26.19 16.63 12.17
CA ALA A 197 -26.64 15.43 12.90
C ALA A 197 -27.42 14.42 12.02
N PRO A 198 -26.90 13.20 11.79
CA PRO A 198 -25.49 12.84 11.92
C PRO A 198 -24.63 13.72 11.00
N PHE A 199 -23.37 13.92 11.38
CA PHE A 199 -22.41 14.72 10.64
C PHE A 199 -22.09 14.07 9.29
N SER A 200 -22.24 14.84 8.23
CA SER A 200 -21.74 14.52 6.90
C SER A 200 -21.34 15.81 6.18
N PHE A 201 -20.54 15.70 5.13
CA PHE A 201 -20.15 16.84 4.32
C PHE A 201 -20.04 16.50 2.84
N GLN A 202 -20.14 17.56 2.04
CA GLN A 202 -19.98 17.58 0.61
C GLN A 202 -18.96 18.64 0.22
N VAL A 203 -18.14 18.33 -0.78
CA VAL A 203 -17.31 19.33 -1.47
C VAL A 203 -17.89 19.51 -2.87
N ILE A 204 -18.27 20.73 -3.19
CA ILE A 204 -19.02 21.08 -4.40
C ILE A 204 -18.19 22.04 -5.25
N ARG A 205 -18.09 21.78 -6.56
CA ARG A 205 -17.50 22.73 -7.50
C ARG A 205 -18.51 23.84 -7.78
N ARG A 206 -18.15 25.10 -7.54
CA ARG A 206 -19.08 26.23 -7.65
C ARG A 206 -19.54 26.49 -9.08
N ALA A 207 -18.67 26.28 -10.07
CA ALA A 207 -18.89 26.64 -11.47
C ALA A 207 -20.04 25.88 -12.13
N ASP A 208 -20.24 24.61 -11.77
CA ASP A 208 -21.25 23.71 -12.35
C ASP A 208 -22.15 23.05 -11.30
N LYS A 209 -21.95 23.37 -10.01
CA LYS A 209 -22.67 22.81 -8.86
C LYS A 209 -22.51 21.30 -8.71
N GLU A 210 -21.46 20.74 -9.30
CA GLU A 210 -21.20 19.31 -9.20
C GLU A 210 -20.62 18.93 -7.84
N VAL A 211 -21.18 17.88 -7.23
CA VAL A 211 -20.66 17.31 -5.99
C VAL A 211 -19.46 16.43 -6.31
N LEU A 212 -18.28 16.83 -5.84
CA LEU A 212 -17.00 16.15 -6.08
C LEU A 212 -16.74 15.08 -5.02
N PHE A 213 -17.13 15.34 -3.77
CA PHE A 213 -16.98 14.43 -2.64
C PHE A 213 -18.23 14.48 -1.77
N ASP A 214 -18.79 13.35 -1.37
CA ASP A 214 -20.04 13.26 -0.63
C ASP A 214 -20.06 12.13 0.40
N THR A 215 -19.97 12.48 1.68
CA THR A 215 -20.01 11.53 2.78
C THR A 215 -21.43 11.25 3.30
N THR A 216 -22.46 11.84 2.67
CA THR A 216 -23.84 11.69 3.11
C THR A 216 -24.31 10.24 3.04
N GLY A 217 -24.88 9.75 4.13
CA GLY A 217 -25.33 8.36 4.25
C GLY A 217 -24.22 7.38 4.62
N HIS A 218 -22.99 7.84 4.82
CA HIS A 218 -21.86 7.02 5.29
C HIS A 218 -21.39 7.52 6.65
N ALA A 219 -21.24 6.61 7.61
CA ALA A 219 -20.78 6.98 8.95
C ALA A 219 -19.28 7.30 8.97
N LEU A 220 -18.91 8.39 9.63
CA LEU A 220 -17.52 8.65 10.01
C LEU A 220 -17.15 7.72 11.17
N VAL A 221 -16.18 6.82 10.96
CA VAL A 221 -15.61 5.99 12.04
C VAL A 221 -14.24 6.56 12.40
N PHE A 222 -14.01 6.74 13.70
CA PHE A 222 -12.75 7.27 14.19
C PHE A 222 -12.41 6.63 15.54
N GLU A 223 -11.62 5.57 15.49
CA GLU A 223 -11.17 4.76 16.62
C GLU A 223 -9.65 4.91 16.81
N GLN A 224 -9.14 4.39 17.93
CA GLN A 224 -7.71 4.46 18.24
C GLN A 224 -6.81 3.86 17.14
N GLN A 225 -7.19 2.70 16.59
CA GLN A 225 -6.40 1.95 15.60
C GLN A 225 -7.07 1.84 14.23
N TYR A 226 -8.20 2.53 14.02
CA TYR A 226 -8.95 2.44 12.78
C TYR A 226 -9.73 3.73 12.52
N ILE A 227 -9.54 4.33 11.35
CA ILE A 227 -10.37 5.44 10.89
C ILE A 227 -10.95 5.09 9.52
N ARG A 228 -12.21 5.43 9.31
CA ARG A 228 -12.92 5.16 8.06
C ARG A 228 -13.74 6.35 7.60
N LEU A 229 -13.64 6.65 6.31
CA LEU A 229 -14.46 7.66 5.64
C LEU A 229 -14.81 7.18 4.24
N GLN A 230 -16.05 7.41 3.81
CA GLN A 230 -16.50 7.06 2.48
C GLN A 230 -17.03 8.28 1.74
N THR A 231 -16.86 8.26 0.42
CA THR A 231 -17.52 9.18 -0.50
C THR A 231 -18.32 8.40 -1.53
N SER A 232 -19.49 8.92 -1.88
CA SER A 232 -20.24 8.44 -3.03
C SER A 232 -19.54 8.85 -4.32
N LEU A 233 -19.52 7.96 -5.30
CA LEU A 233 -18.99 8.20 -6.65
C LEU A 233 -20.13 8.11 -7.67
N PRO A 234 -20.06 8.84 -8.80
CA PRO A 234 -21.01 8.68 -9.88
C PRO A 234 -20.93 7.26 -10.47
N PRO A 235 -22.02 6.77 -11.10
CA PRO A 235 -21.97 5.54 -11.87
C PRO A 235 -20.85 5.61 -12.91
N SER A 236 -20.03 4.55 -12.99
CA SER A 236 -18.93 4.49 -13.96
C SER A 236 -17.84 5.57 -13.80
N ALA A 237 -17.61 6.05 -12.57
CA ALA A 237 -16.54 7.00 -12.26
C ALA A 237 -15.20 6.66 -12.94
N ASN A 238 -14.54 7.67 -13.51
CA ASN A 238 -13.23 7.53 -14.13
C ASN A 238 -12.16 7.94 -13.12
N ILE A 239 -11.68 6.97 -12.34
CA ILE A 239 -10.67 7.18 -11.30
C ILE A 239 -9.28 6.81 -11.84
N TYR A 240 -8.29 7.66 -11.54
CA TYR A 240 -6.87 7.51 -11.88
C TYR A 240 -6.02 7.86 -10.63
N GLY A 241 -4.76 7.45 -10.60
CA GLY A 241 -3.87 7.71 -9.45
C GLY A 241 -3.87 6.55 -8.45
N LEU A 242 -3.84 6.86 -7.14
CA LEU A 242 -3.70 5.89 -6.04
C LEU A 242 -2.47 4.98 -6.18
N GLY A 243 -1.35 5.56 -6.61
CA GLY A 243 -0.09 4.83 -6.78
C GLY A 243 0.54 4.38 -5.45
N GLU A 244 1.49 3.45 -5.46
CA GLU A 244 2.08 2.77 -6.62
C GLU A 244 1.50 1.37 -6.85
N HIS A 245 1.14 1.05 -8.09
CA HIS A 245 0.60 -0.25 -8.50
C HIS A 245 0.77 -0.51 -10.00
N SER A 246 0.55 -1.76 -10.43
CA SER A 246 0.61 -2.19 -11.83
C SER A 246 -0.76 -2.38 -12.52
N ASN A 247 -1.85 -1.86 -11.94
CA ASN A 247 -3.16 -1.86 -12.60
C ASN A 247 -3.19 -0.96 -13.86
N THR A 248 -4.24 -1.12 -14.67
CA THR A 248 -4.55 -0.24 -15.81
C THR A 248 -4.66 1.23 -15.39
N PHE A 249 -4.33 2.14 -16.32
CA PHE A 249 -4.33 3.59 -16.05
C PHE A 249 -5.65 4.10 -15.48
N ARG A 250 -6.78 3.75 -16.12
CA ARG A 250 -8.12 3.92 -15.51
C ARG A 250 -8.34 2.76 -14.55
N LEU A 251 -8.64 3.09 -13.29
CA LEU A 251 -8.88 2.10 -12.25
C LEU A 251 -10.25 1.43 -12.41
N PRO A 252 -10.37 0.15 -12.02
CA PRO A 252 -11.67 -0.52 -11.92
C PRO A 252 -12.63 0.25 -11.00
N ASN A 253 -13.88 0.39 -11.44
CA ASN A 253 -14.95 1.09 -10.72
C ASN A 253 -15.73 0.20 -9.74
N ASN A 254 -15.28 -1.04 -9.53
CA ASN A 254 -15.87 -2.00 -8.61
C ASN A 254 -14.83 -3.03 -8.17
N ASN A 255 -15.01 -3.57 -6.96
CA ASN A 255 -14.20 -4.62 -6.36
C ASN A 255 -12.68 -4.35 -6.43
N LEU A 256 -12.30 -3.08 -6.23
CA LEU A 256 -10.91 -2.68 -6.15
C LEU A 256 -10.55 -2.41 -4.70
N THR A 257 -9.46 -2.99 -4.22
CA THR A 257 -8.78 -2.60 -2.97
C THR A 257 -7.38 -2.18 -3.33
N ARG A 258 -6.95 -0.97 -2.98
CA ARG A 258 -5.58 -0.47 -3.10
C ARG A 258 -5.00 -0.30 -1.71
N THR A 259 -3.99 -1.11 -1.41
CA THR A 259 -3.29 -1.09 -0.13
C THR A 259 -2.06 -0.18 -0.24
N PHE A 260 -2.00 0.83 0.63
CA PHE A 260 -0.88 1.73 0.80
C PHE A 260 -0.04 1.24 1.95
N TRP A 261 1.06 0.57 1.59
CA TRP A 261 2.08 0.10 2.51
C TRP A 261 3.35 -0.16 1.70
N ASN A 262 4.39 0.64 1.89
CA ASN A 262 5.61 0.53 1.08
C ASN A 262 6.26 -0.83 1.31
N ARG A 263 6.47 -1.59 0.23
CA ARG A 263 6.98 -2.95 0.23
C ARG A 263 7.86 -3.18 -0.99
N ASP A 264 9.02 -3.80 -0.75
CA ASP A 264 9.81 -4.37 -1.83
C ASP A 264 9.05 -5.54 -2.48
N ALA A 265 8.62 -5.32 -3.73
CA ALA A 265 7.71 -6.20 -4.45
C ALA A 265 8.26 -6.55 -5.84
N TYR A 266 9.26 -7.44 -5.87
CA TYR A 266 9.82 -7.97 -7.11
C TYR A 266 8.74 -8.50 -8.07
N GLY A 267 8.88 -8.15 -9.36
CA GLY A 267 7.96 -8.57 -10.42
C GLY A 267 6.65 -7.78 -10.49
N VAL A 268 6.45 -6.79 -9.61
CA VAL A 268 5.33 -5.83 -9.64
C VAL A 268 3.96 -6.47 -9.89
N ALA A 269 3.65 -7.52 -9.10
CA ALA A 269 2.43 -8.29 -9.26
C ALA A 269 1.17 -7.41 -9.21
N GLU A 270 0.25 -7.62 -10.15
CA GLU A 270 -1.00 -6.88 -10.20
C GLU A 270 -1.81 -7.07 -8.91
N GLY A 271 -2.44 -6.00 -8.45
CA GLY A 271 -3.26 -6.04 -7.23
C GLY A 271 -2.45 -6.01 -5.92
N SER A 272 -1.12 -6.02 -5.96
CA SER A 272 -0.29 -5.83 -4.76
C SER A 272 0.03 -4.36 -4.46
N ASN A 273 0.46 -4.10 -3.23
CA ASN A 273 1.14 -2.88 -2.81
C ASN A 273 2.63 -2.96 -3.21
N LEU A 274 3.19 -1.82 -3.65
CA LEU A 274 4.55 -1.72 -4.20
C LEU A 274 5.44 -0.79 -3.35
N TYR A 275 6.44 -0.14 -3.95
CA TYR A 275 7.55 0.52 -3.28
C TYR A 275 7.16 1.84 -2.60
N SER A 276 6.12 2.51 -3.10
CA SER A 276 5.71 3.83 -2.66
C SER A 276 4.19 3.98 -2.50
N THR A 277 3.80 5.04 -1.79
CA THR A 277 2.42 5.36 -1.42
C THR A 277 2.09 6.77 -1.87
N HIS A 278 1.09 6.89 -2.72
CA HIS A 278 0.59 8.14 -3.31
C HIS A 278 -0.93 8.22 -3.14
N PRO A 279 -1.41 8.68 -1.96
CA PRO A 279 -2.83 8.70 -1.60
C PRO A 279 -3.59 9.88 -2.24
N ILE A 280 -3.36 10.09 -3.54
CA ILE A 280 -4.09 11.04 -4.39
C ILE A 280 -4.80 10.28 -5.50
N TYR A 281 -6.08 10.55 -5.69
CA TYR A 281 -6.78 10.17 -6.91
C TYR A 281 -7.18 11.39 -7.73
N PHE A 282 -7.33 11.17 -9.02
CA PHE A 282 -7.93 12.08 -9.98
C PHE A 282 -9.22 11.45 -10.48
N GLU A 283 -10.30 12.20 -10.47
CA GLU A 283 -11.56 11.77 -11.07
C GLU A 283 -11.91 12.66 -12.25
N HIS A 284 -12.08 12.04 -13.41
CA HIS A 284 -12.43 12.73 -14.65
C HIS A 284 -13.91 12.57 -14.99
N ARG A 285 -14.58 13.70 -15.20
CA ARG A 285 -15.99 13.80 -15.57
C ARG A 285 -16.13 14.72 -16.78
N THR A 286 -17.31 14.71 -17.41
CA THR A 286 -17.63 15.59 -18.56
C THR A 286 -17.61 17.07 -18.20
N THR A 287 -17.75 17.38 -16.92
CA THR A 287 -17.70 18.70 -16.26
C THR A 287 -16.28 19.15 -15.91
N GLY A 288 -15.30 18.24 -15.91
CA GLY A 288 -13.90 18.53 -15.62
C GLY A 288 -13.21 17.43 -14.82
N THR A 289 -11.94 17.67 -14.51
CA THR A 289 -11.15 16.80 -13.60
C THR A 289 -11.03 17.47 -12.25
N HIS A 290 -11.08 16.68 -11.17
CA HIS A 290 -10.68 17.12 -9.83
C HIS A 290 -9.76 16.11 -9.18
N GLY A 291 -9.12 16.52 -8.08
CA GLY A 291 -8.20 15.68 -7.32
C GLY A 291 -8.54 15.70 -5.84
N VAL A 292 -8.33 14.56 -5.18
CA VAL A 292 -8.45 14.44 -3.72
C VAL A 292 -7.19 13.76 -3.20
N PHE A 293 -6.46 14.46 -2.36
CA PHE A 293 -5.24 13.98 -1.71
C PHE A 293 -5.47 13.82 -0.22
N LEU A 294 -5.13 12.66 0.33
CA LEU A 294 -5.14 12.39 1.77
C LEU A 294 -3.71 12.37 2.31
N LEU A 295 -3.33 13.37 3.10
CA LEU A 295 -2.04 13.40 3.78
C LEU A 295 -2.03 12.49 5.02
N ASN A 296 -1.82 11.19 4.80
CA ASN A 296 -1.68 10.19 5.84
C ASN A 296 -0.66 9.13 5.40
N SER A 297 0.30 8.80 6.27
CA SER A 297 1.39 7.84 6.00
C SER A 297 1.24 6.52 6.77
N ASN A 298 0.10 6.27 7.41
CA ASN A 298 -0.21 4.97 8.01
C ASN A 298 -0.57 3.95 6.91
N GLY A 299 -0.74 2.69 7.30
CA GLY A 299 -1.33 1.69 6.41
C GLY A 299 -2.77 2.08 6.06
N ILE A 300 -3.08 2.12 4.77
CA ILE A 300 -4.41 2.52 4.28
C ILE A 300 -4.87 1.53 3.22
N ASP A 301 -6.11 1.05 3.31
CA ASP A 301 -6.82 0.46 2.19
C ASP A 301 -7.81 1.46 1.60
N VAL A 302 -7.59 1.86 0.35
CA VAL A 302 -8.58 2.58 -0.45
C VAL A 302 -9.39 1.58 -1.26
N LYS A 303 -10.69 1.50 -1.00
CA LYS A 303 -11.58 0.53 -1.66
C LYS A 303 -12.57 1.25 -2.56
N ILE A 304 -12.77 0.75 -3.77
CA ILE A 304 -13.87 1.15 -4.66
C ILE A 304 -14.82 -0.03 -4.76
N LYS A 305 -16.05 0.16 -4.26
CA LYS A 305 -17.07 -0.88 -4.18
C LYS A 305 -18.40 -0.39 -4.72
N GLN A 306 -19.15 -1.31 -5.35
CA GLN A 306 -20.55 -1.08 -5.72
C GLN A 306 -21.47 -1.84 -4.78
N VAL A 307 -22.41 -1.14 -4.15
CA VAL A 307 -23.42 -1.71 -3.26
C VAL A 307 -24.78 -1.18 -3.70
N ASN A 308 -25.72 -2.07 -4.03
CA ASN A 308 -27.08 -1.73 -4.47
C ASN A 308 -27.11 -0.71 -5.63
N GLY A 309 -26.21 -0.88 -6.62
CA GLY A 309 -26.10 0.00 -7.79
C GLY A 309 -25.43 1.35 -7.53
N LYS A 310 -24.98 1.64 -6.31
CA LYS A 310 -24.23 2.85 -5.96
C LYS A 310 -22.75 2.54 -5.83
N THR A 311 -21.91 3.36 -6.45
CA THR A 311 -20.44 3.25 -6.34
C THR A 311 -19.97 4.14 -5.19
N ALA A 312 -19.05 3.64 -4.36
CA ALA A 312 -18.43 4.41 -3.31
C ALA A 312 -16.92 4.15 -3.27
N LEU A 313 -16.17 5.19 -2.91
CA LEU A 313 -14.76 5.10 -2.54
C LEU A 313 -14.65 5.21 -1.03
N GLU A 314 -13.88 4.31 -0.42
CA GLU A 314 -13.75 4.15 1.02
C GLU A 314 -12.27 4.19 1.41
N TYR A 315 -11.92 5.05 2.35
CA TYR A 315 -10.63 5.06 3.02
C TYR A 315 -10.74 4.26 4.32
N ASN A 316 -9.86 3.29 4.50
CA ASN A 316 -9.68 2.54 5.75
C ASN A 316 -8.23 2.70 6.19
N ALA A 317 -7.95 3.47 7.23
CA ALA A 317 -6.58 3.66 7.70
C ALA A 317 -6.40 3.09 9.11
N ILE A 318 -5.25 2.48 9.38
CA ILE A 318 -4.92 1.91 10.71
C ILE A 318 -4.38 2.96 11.70
N GLY A 319 -4.53 4.25 11.40
CA GLY A 319 -3.94 5.30 12.22
C GLY A 319 -4.01 6.69 11.60
N GLY A 320 -3.42 7.64 12.31
CA GLY A 320 -3.34 9.04 11.89
C GLY A 320 -4.67 9.79 11.98
N ILE A 321 -4.87 10.72 11.07
CA ILE A 321 -6.04 11.60 10.97
C ILE A 321 -6.54 11.65 9.51
N PHE A 322 -7.68 12.29 9.29
CA PHE A 322 -8.09 12.69 7.94
C PHE A 322 -7.61 14.11 7.66
N ASP A 323 -6.60 14.24 6.81
CA ASP A 323 -5.97 15.52 6.41
C ASP A 323 -6.08 15.63 4.89
N PHE A 324 -7.22 16.12 4.39
CA PHE A 324 -7.58 16.12 2.97
C PHE A 324 -7.30 17.45 2.29
N TYR A 325 -6.71 17.40 1.10
CA TYR A 325 -6.66 18.51 0.15
C TYR A 325 -7.54 18.19 -1.05
N PHE A 326 -8.53 19.04 -1.29
CA PHE A 326 -9.40 18.99 -2.47
C PHE A 326 -8.90 19.99 -3.49
N LEU A 327 -8.69 19.50 -4.71
CA LEU A 327 -8.15 20.26 -5.84
C LEU A 327 -9.24 20.34 -6.90
N SER A 328 -9.71 21.56 -7.16
CA SER A 328 -10.77 21.84 -8.13
C SER A 328 -10.43 21.35 -9.55
N GLY A 329 -9.18 21.43 -9.97
CA GLY A 329 -8.77 21.20 -11.35
C GLY A 329 -9.42 22.19 -12.33
N SER A 330 -9.59 21.78 -13.58
CA SER A 330 -10.22 22.61 -14.62
C SER A 330 -11.20 21.80 -15.45
N LYS A 331 -12.19 22.49 -16.01
CA LYS A 331 -13.13 21.92 -16.97
C LYS A 331 -12.48 21.62 -18.33
N LYS A 332 -11.51 22.44 -18.73
CA LYS A 332 -10.92 22.40 -20.09
C LYS A 332 -9.57 21.72 -20.15
N ASP A 333 -8.85 21.67 -19.02
CA ASP A 333 -7.51 21.10 -18.96
C ASP A 333 -7.41 20.08 -17.81
N PRO A 334 -7.45 18.77 -18.13
CA PRO A 334 -7.27 17.71 -17.15
C PRO A 334 -5.93 17.76 -16.41
N SER A 335 -4.89 18.39 -16.97
CA SER A 335 -3.56 18.49 -16.32
C SER A 335 -3.47 19.58 -15.25
N GLU A 336 -4.47 20.48 -15.17
CA GLU A 336 -4.50 21.55 -14.17
C GLU A 336 -4.50 21.01 -12.74
N VAL A 337 -5.21 19.91 -12.50
CA VAL A 337 -5.21 19.25 -11.19
C VAL A 337 -3.82 18.76 -10.77
N SER A 338 -2.97 18.33 -11.71
CA SER A 338 -1.60 17.91 -11.42
C SER A 338 -0.73 19.11 -11.06
N ARG A 339 -0.93 20.27 -11.70
CA ARG A 339 -0.27 21.53 -11.32
C ARG A 339 -0.71 22.00 -9.94
N GLN A 340 -2.02 21.92 -9.64
CA GLN A 340 -2.54 22.22 -8.31
C GLN A 340 -1.97 21.28 -7.25
N TYR A 341 -1.87 19.98 -7.53
CA TYR A 341 -1.25 19.02 -6.63
C TYR A 341 0.24 19.30 -6.40
N ALA A 342 0.98 19.70 -7.44
CA ALA A 342 2.39 20.07 -7.31
C ALA A 342 2.60 21.31 -6.42
N LYS A 343 1.62 22.22 -6.32
CA LYS A 343 1.64 23.32 -5.34
C LYS A 343 1.47 22.84 -3.89
N VAL A 344 0.99 21.60 -3.68
CA VAL A 344 0.84 20.97 -2.36
C VAL A 344 2.02 20.06 -2.04
N ALA A 345 2.36 19.14 -2.97
CA ALA A 345 3.39 18.12 -2.76
C ALA A 345 4.81 18.59 -3.12
N GLY A 346 4.96 19.77 -3.73
CA GLY A 346 6.21 20.28 -4.27
C GLY A 346 6.31 20.09 -5.78
N LEU A 347 6.99 21.04 -6.44
CA LEU A 347 7.32 20.92 -7.86
C LEU A 347 8.39 19.82 -8.04
N PRO A 348 8.33 19.06 -9.16
CA PRO A 348 9.42 18.16 -9.51
C PRO A 348 10.76 18.90 -9.53
N ALA A 349 11.82 18.26 -9.04
CA ALA A 349 13.17 18.80 -9.13
C ALA A 349 13.56 18.98 -10.61
N GLU A 350 14.21 20.10 -10.93
CA GLU A 350 14.91 20.24 -12.20
C GLU A 350 16.05 19.21 -12.24
N VAL A 351 16.16 18.50 -13.36
CA VAL A 351 17.16 17.46 -13.56
C VAL A 351 18.24 17.96 -14.53
N PRO A 352 19.50 17.55 -14.37
CA PRO A 352 20.55 17.98 -15.28
C PRO A 352 20.28 17.45 -16.68
N TYR A 353 20.65 18.23 -17.71
CA TYR A 353 20.29 17.93 -19.11
C TYR A 353 20.74 16.54 -19.57
N TRP A 354 21.92 16.09 -19.13
CA TRP A 354 22.44 14.75 -19.45
C TRP A 354 21.53 13.61 -18.94
N SER A 355 20.69 13.83 -17.92
CA SER A 355 19.79 12.78 -17.44
C SER A 355 18.69 12.38 -18.44
N PHE A 356 18.48 13.18 -19.50
CA PHE A 356 17.58 12.85 -20.61
C PHE A 356 18.20 11.93 -21.65
N GLY A 357 19.52 11.72 -21.63
CA GLY A 357 20.19 10.82 -22.56
C GLY A 357 20.03 9.35 -22.20
N PHE A 358 20.62 8.46 -23.00
CA PHE A 358 20.49 7.02 -22.79
C PHE A 358 21.38 6.52 -21.65
N HIS A 359 20.81 5.78 -20.69
CA HIS A 359 21.49 5.23 -19.53
C HIS A 359 21.65 3.71 -19.65
N GLN A 360 22.84 3.18 -19.42
CA GLN A 360 23.11 1.73 -19.39
C GLN A 360 23.33 1.25 -17.95
N CYS A 361 22.57 0.25 -17.53
CA CYS A 361 22.70 -0.38 -16.22
C CYS A 361 22.41 -1.87 -16.30
N ARG A 362 22.99 -2.65 -15.39
CA ARG A 362 22.69 -4.07 -15.19
C ARG A 362 23.08 -4.49 -13.78
N TYR A 363 22.24 -5.33 -13.17
CA TYR A 363 22.65 -6.12 -12.02
C TYR A 363 23.45 -7.35 -12.48
N GLY A 364 24.67 -7.50 -11.96
CA GLY A 364 25.53 -8.65 -12.18
C GLY A 364 26.69 -8.42 -13.15
N TYR A 365 27.20 -7.19 -13.30
CA TYR A 365 28.50 -6.98 -13.93
C TYR A 365 29.59 -7.68 -13.10
N GLN A 366 30.40 -8.51 -13.72
CA GLN A 366 31.36 -9.38 -13.03
C GLN A 366 32.60 -8.63 -12.55
N ASN A 367 33.06 -7.62 -13.30
CA ASN A 367 34.24 -6.82 -12.99
C ASN A 367 34.28 -5.53 -13.82
N PHE A 368 35.27 -4.68 -13.55
CA PHE A 368 35.48 -3.42 -14.28
C PHE A 368 35.74 -3.61 -15.79
N VAL A 369 36.33 -4.74 -16.21
CA VAL A 369 36.60 -5.02 -17.63
C VAL A 369 35.30 -5.21 -18.40
N GLU A 370 34.34 -5.95 -17.85
CA GLU A 370 33.01 -6.10 -18.48
C GLU A 370 32.30 -4.74 -18.64
N VAL A 371 32.45 -3.84 -17.65
CA VAL A 371 31.91 -2.47 -17.75
C VAL A 371 32.59 -1.69 -18.87
N ALA A 372 33.92 -1.73 -18.96
CA ALA A 372 34.69 -1.06 -20.00
C ALA A 372 34.34 -1.62 -21.40
N ASP A 373 34.18 -2.94 -21.52
CA ASP A 373 33.79 -3.60 -22.77
C ASP A 373 32.40 -3.17 -23.24
N VAL A 374 31.44 -3.02 -22.32
CA VAL A 374 30.11 -2.48 -22.64
C VAL A 374 30.22 -1.06 -23.18
N VAL A 375 30.96 -0.17 -22.51
CA VAL A 375 31.17 1.21 -22.96
C VAL A 375 31.81 1.24 -24.35
N ALA A 376 32.88 0.47 -24.56
CA ALA A 376 33.57 0.40 -25.85
C ALA A 376 32.66 -0.13 -26.97
N ASN A 377 31.77 -1.08 -26.67
CA ASN A 377 30.84 -1.64 -27.63
C ASN A 377 29.74 -0.64 -28.04
N TYR A 378 29.26 0.23 -27.14
CA TYR A 378 28.36 1.33 -27.51
C TYR A 378 29.02 2.26 -28.55
N SER A 379 30.25 2.69 -28.28
CA SER A 379 31.04 3.52 -29.21
C SER A 379 31.27 2.82 -30.55
N LYS A 380 31.66 1.53 -30.53
CA LYS A 380 31.88 0.72 -31.73
C LYS A 380 30.61 0.54 -32.56
N ALA A 381 29.46 0.41 -31.91
CA ALA A 381 28.15 0.27 -32.57
C ALA A 381 27.55 1.61 -33.03
N GLY A 382 28.15 2.75 -32.66
CA GLY A 382 27.59 4.07 -32.95
C GLY A 382 26.29 4.37 -32.20
N ILE A 383 26.06 3.74 -31.04
CA ILE A 383 24.88 3.96 -30.21
C ILE A 383 25.24 5.02 -29.15
N PRO A 384 24.53 6.16 -29.07
CA PRO A 384 24.77 7.16 -28.04
C PRO A 384 24.58 6.59 -26.63
N LEU A 385 25.61 6.69 -25.80
CA LEU A 385 25.57 6.37 -24.38
C LEU A 385 25.85 7.66 -23.62
N GLU A 386 24.90 8.09 -22.79
CA GLU A 386 25.06 9.32 -21.99
C GLU A 386 25.60 8.99 -20.59
N THR A 387 25.06 7.95 -19.96
CA THR A 387 25.43 7.58 -18.59
C THR A 387 25.62 6.08 -18.41
N MET A 388 26.76 5.68 -17.88
CA MET A 388 27.02 4.31 -17.45
C MET A 388 26.75 4.13 -15.96
N TRP A 389 26.06 3.05 -15.59
CA TRP A 389 25.77 2.71 -14.21
C TRP A 389 26.48 1.43 -13.79
N THR A 390 26.89 1.38 -12.53
CA THR A 390 27.17 0.11 -11.85
C THR A 390 26.19 -0.11 -10.72
N ASP A 391 25.53 -1.25 -10.77
CA ASP A 391 24.75 -1.79 -9.65
C ASP A 391 25.70 -2.20 -8.50
N ILE A 392 25.15 -2.78 -7.44
CA ILE A 392 25.85 -3.13 -6.19
C ILE A 392 27.03 -4.10 -6.34
N ASP A 393 27.35 -4.54 -7.56
CA ASP A 393 28.46 -5.46 -7.88
C ASP A 393 29.83 -4.81 -7.73
N TYR A 394 29.91 -3.48 -7.85
CA TYR A 394 31.16 -2.77 -7.60
C TYR A 394 31.59 -2.82 -6.13
N MET A 395 30.66 -3.07 -5.21
CA MET A 395 30.90 -3.02 -3.76
C MET A 395 31.52 -4.33 -3.26
N LYS A 396 32.51 -4.22 -2.38
CA LYS A 396 33.04 -5.37 -1.64
C LYS A 396 31.93 -5.96 -0.78
N ASP A 397 31.58 -7.23 -0.96
CA ASP A 397 30.56 -7.93 -0.16
C ASP A 397 29.21 -7.17 -0.04
N ARG A 398 28.89 -6.31 -1.02
CA ARG A 398 27.71 -5.41 -1.02
C ARG A 398 27.73 -4.32 0.06
N TRP A 399 28.89 -4.01 0.62
CA TRP A 399 29.05 -2.97 1.63
C TRP A 399 29.03 -1.58 0.98
N VAL A 400 28.18 -0.70 1.51
CA VAL A 400 28.08 0.68 1.06
C VAL A 400 29.43 1.40 1.17
N PHE A 401 29.67 2.33 0.24
CA PHE A 401 30.91 3.14 0.18
C PHE A 401 32.21 2.32 0.05
N THR A 402 32.14 1.11 -0.49
CA THR A 402 33.32 0.30 -0.81
C THR A 402 33.41 0.01 -2.30
N ASN A 403 34.63 -0.27 -2.75
CA ASN A 403 34.91 -0.90 -4.03
C ASN A 403 35.52 -2.29 -3.76
N ASP A 404 35.12 -3.30 -4.52
CA ASP A 404 35.74 -4.63 -4.45
C ASP A 404 37.19 -4.54 -4.96
N PRO A 405 38.21 -4.82 -4.13
CA PRO A 405 39.60 -4.61 -4.51
C PRO A 405 40.10 -5.58 -5.59
N GLN A 406 39.38 -6.67 -5.86
CA GLN A 406 39.75 -7.67 -6.85
C GLN A 406 39.03 -7.43 -8.18
N TYR A 407 37.72 -7.22 -8.15
CA TYR A 407 36.89 -7.13 -9.34
C TYR A 407 36.61 -5.69 -9.78
N PHE A 408 36.62 -4.74 -8.85
CA PHE A 408 36.37 -3.32 -9.11
C PHE A 408 37.39 -2.43 -8.38
N PRO A 409 38.71 -2.68 -8.51
CA PRO A 409 39.71 -1.89 -7.80
C PRO A 409 39.59 -0.40 -8.15
N THR A 410 39.69 0.46 -7.14
CA THR A 410 39.38 1.90 -7.25
C THR A 410 40.09 2.60 -8.40
N ASN A 411 41.38 2.33 -8.60
CA ASN A 411 42.15 2.92 -9.69
C ASN A 411 41.60 2.52 -11.07
N ARG A 412 41.14 1.28 -11.25
CA ARG A 412 40.57 0.81 -12.51
C ARG A 412 39.18 1.37 -12.76
N VAL A 413 38.36 1.51 -11.72
CA VAL A 413 37.06 2.19 -11.84
C VAL A 413 37.27 3.66 -12.20
N GLN A 414 38.28 4.32 -11.62
CA GLN A 414 38.64 5.71 -11.95
C GLN A 414 39.10 5.85 -13.42
N GLU A 415 39.84 4.90 -13.98
CA GLU A 415 40.19 4.89 -15.41
C GLU A 415 38.95 4.94 -16.30
N ILE A 416 37.92 4.15 -15.99
CA ILE A 416 36.64 4.16 -16.73
C ILE A 416 35.92 5.50 -16.57
N ILE A 417 35.84 6.02 -15.35
CA ILE A 417 35.19 7.31 -15.07
C ILE A 417 35.88 8.45 -15.82
N HIS A 418 37.22 8.49 -15.80
CA HIS A 418 38.00 9.49 -16.52
C HIS A 418 37.79 9.38 -18.04
N TYR A 419 37.73 8.15 -18.57
CA TYR A 419 37.40 7.94 -19.98
C TYR A 419 36.02 8.50 -20.32
N LEU A 420 34.98 8.14 -19.55
CA LEU A 420 33.61 8.62 -19.77
C LEU A 420 33.56 10.16 -19.73
N HIS A 421 34.12 10.78 -18.69
CA HIS A 421 34.12 12.24 -18.54
C HIS A 421 34.90 12.94 -19.66
N ALA A 422 35.97 12.33 -20.18
CA ALA A 422 36.73 12.87 -21.33
C ALA A 422 35.96 12.80 -22.65
N HIS A 423 34.85 12.06 -22.71
CA HIS A 423 33.96 11.94 -23.87
C HIS A 423 32.58 12.55 -23.59
N ASP A 424 32.48 13.46 -22.63
CA ASP A 424 31.23 14.13 -22.20
C ASP A 424 30.13 13.16 -21.73
N GLN A 425 30.53 11.99 -21.21
CA GLN A 425 29.63 10.98 -20.63
C GLN A 425 29.69 11.00 -19.10
N HIS A 426 28.67 10.43 -18.47
CA HIS A 426 28.49 10.44 -17.03
C HIS A 426 28.55 9.03 -16.42
N TYR A 427 28.82 8.97 -15.12
CA TYR A 427 28.87 7.70 -14.38
C TYR A 427 28.07 7.77 -13.08
N ILE A 428 27.20 6.79 -12.85
CA ILE A 428 26.41 6.70 -11.62
C ILE A 428 26.62 5.36 -10.93
N ARG A 429 26.78 5.39 -9.61
CA ARG A 429 26.84 4.20 -8.76
C ARG A 429 25.53 4.04 -8.00
N ARG A 430 24.96 2.83 -7.96
CA ARG A 430 23.78 2.57 -7.13
C ARG A 430 24.18 2.58 -5.64
N PRO A 431 23.60 3.45 -4.79
CA PRO A 431 23.79 3.36 -3.35
C PRO A 431 22.85 2.32 -2.72
N ARG A 432 23.14 1.92 -1.47
CA ARG A 432 22.18 1.24 -0.57
C ARG A 432 22.03 2.03 0.72
N GLN A 433 20.87 1.91 1.37
CA GLN A 433 20.59 2.57 2.64
C GLN A 433 21.06 1.76 3.85
N CYS A 434 21.01 0.43 3.77
CA CYS A 434 21.42 -0.44 4.88
C CYS A 434 22.94 -0.48 5.01
N VAL A 435 23.43 -0.05 6.16
CA VAL A 435 24.85 -0.11 6.53
C VAL A 435 25.14 -1.46 7.16
N GLN A 436 26.21 -2.12 6.72
CA GLN A 436 26.67 -3.35 7.35
C GLN A 436 27.19 -3.07 8.76
N TYR A 437 26.68 -3.80 9.76
CA TYR A 437 27.26 -3.80 11.08
C TYR A 437 28.50 -4.71 11.09
N HIS A 438 29.69 -4.11 11.17
CA HIS A 438 30.95 -4.82 11.33
C HIS A 438 31.91 -4.00 12.21
N THR A 439 32.42 -4.58 13.28
CA THR A 439 33.17 -3.87 14.35
C THR A 439 34.44 -3.16 13.86
N THR A 440 35.06 -3.60 12.77
CA THR A 440 36.22 -2.95 12.14
C THR A 440 35.89 -2.00 10.99
N PHE A 441 34.71 -2.11 10.37
CA PHE A 441 34.33 -1.30 9.21
C PHE A 441 33.53 -0.05 9.61
N TYR A 442 32.82 -0.12 10.75
CA TYR A 442 32.03 0.98 11.30
C TYR A 442 32.86 2.22 11.60
N TYR A 443 34.10 2.06 12.08
CA TYR A 443 34.99 3.18 12.40
C TYR A 443 35.38 4.00 11.17
N LYS A 444 35.54 3.39 9.99
CA LYS A 444 35.96 4.12 8.78
C LYS A 444 34.89 5.02 8.17
N MET A 445 33.60 4.79 8.44
CA MET A 445 32.51 5.62 7.90
C MET A 445 32.08 6.76 8.83
N GLN A 446 32.58 6.82 10.07
CA GLN A 446 32.36 7.95 10.97
C GLN A 446 33.47 9.01 10.89
N ASP A 447 34.64 8.65 10.35
CA ASP A 447 35.83 9.49 10.32
C ASP A 447 36.05 10.25 8.98
N GLU A 448 35.22 10.00 7.96
CA GLU A 448 35.17 10.72 6.66
C GLU A 448 33.76 11.32 6.46
#